data_AF-A0A5T1NIN9-F1
#
_entry.id   AF-A0A5T1NIN9-F1
#
_cell.length_a   1.000
_cell.length_b   1.000
_cell.length_c   1.000
_cell.angle_alpha   90.00
_cell.angle_beta   90.00
_cell.angle_gamma   90.00
#
_symmetry.space_group_name_H-M   'P 1'
#
loop_
_entity.id
_entity.type
_entity.pdbx_description
1 polymer ?
#
loop_
_entity_poly.entity_id
_entity_poly.type
_entity_poly.pdbx_seq_one_letter_code
_entity_poly.pdbx_strand_id
1 'polypeptide(L)'
;MKKILFIGSLVMASLLYAQGSQPVEITQQDINTQNEMSDASTKDITPKSIEDFFEEFADNFGIEYGITKDGKTFYTGKSTVAVNDTDPQFAQALQNAYQKAMLNLQSEFIRDVFGRIATSRIQNYEADNSTNAKEFDELPKGDKVDQILNKLTQLAGAQLDKALKDLGIDTNSLSEDRKKTLLKQEFLNKTMTNAIGSMSGLVPVQTIVTQRRGEYDVGVIAVISNKTRQLAKDMALARQSAIKGKGKAISEYLPKDTKGFLNEYGIRLVYDENGAPIILSYGNWGYVADPSNAKKTNILEDRAKETALTMADAAIIEFINTNLSLKDERTTGDTYEEIIKQSINVNDSSTQEQTQNITNIIDKVNSKIKASASGKIRGIRTLKKWSYTSENGIEHVGAVRFYSYENLANTNEALNSKSNATKNEAKKSSSIQRSSNVVNSMDDF
;
A
#
# COMPACT_ATOMS: atom_id res chain seq x y z
N MET A 1 27.43 23.82 44.96
CA MET A 1 26.44 24.34 44.00
C MET A 1 26.79 23.85 42.60
N LYS A 2 25.98 22.94 42.04
CA LYS A 2 25.64 22.75 40.61
C LYS A 2 25.01 21.36 40.49
N LYS A 3 23.67 21.33 40.51
CA LYS A 3 22.87 20.14 40.19
C LYS A 3 22.75 20.08 38.67
N ILE A 4 23.21 18.99 38.07
CA ILE A 4 22.93 18.64 36.68
C ILE A 4 21.66 17.79 36.71
N LEU A 5 20.55 18.35 36.25
CA LEU A 5 19.30 17.64 35.98
C LEU A 5 19.42 17.01 34.60
N PHE A 6 19.63 15.69 34.56
CA PHE A 6 19.37 14.90 33.36
C PHE A 6 17.86 14.71 33.23
N ILE A 7 17.25 15.44 32.29
CA ILE A 7 15.88 15.21 31.86
C ILE A 7 15.92 14.01 30.91
N GLY A 8 15.50 12.85 31.39
CA GLY A 8 15.23 11.69 30.54
C GLY A 8 13.97 11.96 29.73
N SER A 9 14.10 12.14 28.41
CA SER A 9 12.96 12.20 27.50
C SER A 9 12.52 10.77 27.16
N LEU A 10 11.61 10.22 27.95
CA LEU A 10 10.79 9.08 27.54
C LEU A 10 9.74 9.60 26.56
N VAL A 11 10.07 9.59 25.26
CA VAL A 11 9.08 9.78 24.20
C VAL A 11 8.28 8.49 24.09
N MET A 12 7.22 8.36 24.89
CA MET A 12 6.18 7.36 24.64
C MET A 12 5.47 7.75 23.34
N ALA A 13 5.81 7.06 22.25
CA ALA A 13 4.98 7.03 21.06
C ALA A 13 3.68 6.28 21.41
N SER A 14 2.66 7.03 21.80
CA SER A 14 1.32 6.53 22.05
C SER A 14 0.72 6.00 20.75
N LEU A 15 0.84 4.69 20.52
CA LEU A 15 0.04 3.92 19.55
C LEU A 15 -1.33 3.54 20.13
N LEU A 16 -1.94 4.43 20.90
CA LEU A 16 -3.32 4.28 21.36
C LEU A 16 -4.23 4.96 20.34
N TYR A 17 -4.81 4.12 19.48
CA TYR A 17 -6.02 4.49 18.77
C TYR A 17 -7.17 4.65 19.76
N ALA A 18 -7.99 5.67 19.48
CA ALA A 18 -9.34 5.96 19.97
C ALA A 18 -9.47 7.17 20.92
N GLN A 19 -10.46 7.99 20.55
CA GLN A 19 -11.10 9.12 21.24
C GLN A 19 -10.43 10.49 21.12
N GLY A 20 -10.92 11.28 20.15
CA GLY A 20 -10.96 12.74 20.26
C GLY A 20 -9.82 13.54 19.66
N SER A 21 -8.97 12.96 18.80
CA SER A 21 -7.94 13.73 18.09
C SER A 21 -8.60 14.75 17.15
N GLN A 22 -8.27 16.03 17.33
CA GLN A 22 -8.54 17.11 16.38
C GLN A 22 -8.26 16.63 14.93
N PRO A 23 -9.06 17.03 13.93
CA PRO A 23 -8.81 16.63 12.54
C PRO A 23 -7.36 16.95 12.16
N VAL A 24 -6.63 15.93 11.69
CA VAL A 24 -5.22 16.08 11.32
C VAL A 24 -5.16 16.99 10.10
N GLU A 25 -4.78 18.25 10.32
CA GLU A 25 -4.69 19.24 9.26
C GLU A 25 -3.51 18.93 8.32
N ILE A 26 -3.78 18.91 7.02
CA ILE A 26 -2.76 18.78 5.97
C ILE A 26 -2.41 20.19 5.47
N THR A 27 -1.16 20.59 5.68
CA THR A 27 -0.65 21.94 5.36
C THR A 27 -0.04 21.99 3.96
N GLN A 28 0.22 23.20 3.45
CA GLN A 28 0.92 23.38 2.18
C GLN A 28 2.30 22.71 2.14
N GLN A 29 3.04 22.70 3.26
CA GLN A 29 4.33 22.04 3.32
C GLN A 29 4.19 20.51 3.18
N ASP A 30 3.15 19.93 3.80
CA ASP A 30 2.86 18.50 3.64
C ASP A 30 2.52 18.15 2.18
N ILE A 31 1.72 19.01 1.53
CA ILE A 31 1.38 18.86 0.11
C ILE A 31 2.64 18.89 -0.74
N ASN A 32 3.50 19.89 -0.54
CA ASN A 32 4.73 20.04 -1.32
C ASN A 32 5.63 18.81 -1.17
N THR A 33 5.87 18.35 0.06
CA THR A 33 6.70 17.16 0.30
C THR A 33 6.07 15.89 -0.28
N GLN A 34 4.76 15.68 -0.12
CA GLN A 34 4.08 14.50 -0.67
C GLN A 34 4.11 14.47 -2.20
N ASN A 35 3.88 15.64 -2.81
CA ASN A 35 3.93 15.81 -4.26
C ASN A 35 5.35 15.61 -4.79
N GLU A 36 6.36 16.20 -4.15
CA GLU A 36 7.76 16.03 -4.52
C GLU A 36 8.20 14.56 -4.47
N MET A 37 7.85 13.84 -3.40
CA MET A 37 8.13 12.40 -3.30
C MET A 37 7.45 11.60 -4.41
N SER A 38 6.25 12.01 -4.85
CA SER A 38 5.41 11.25 -5.78
C SER A 38 5.50 11.72 -7.24
N ASP A 39 6.27 12.77 -7.52
CA ASP A 39 6.39 13.37 -8.85
C ASP A 39 7.23 12.47 -9.78
N ALA A 40 6.64 12.04 -10.90
CA ALA A 40 7.33 11.24 -11.90
C ALA A 40 7.87 12.09 -13.07
N SER A 41 7.61 13.39 -13.09
CA SER A 41 7.98 14.29 -14.21
C SER A 41 9.45 14.73 -14.22
N THR A 42 10.18 14.50 -13.13
CA THR A 42 11.55 14.98 -12.91
C THR A 42 12.60 13.88 -12.84
N LYS A 43 12.20 12.61 -12.99
CA LYS A 43 13.09 11.47 -12.71
C LYS A 43 14.10 11.25 -13.83
N ASP A 44 15.37 11.18 -13.44
CA ASP A 44 16.43 10.65 -14.29
C ASP A 44 16.24 9.14 -14.44
N ILE A 45 16.14 8.68 -15.68
CA ILE A 45 15.92 7.27 -16.06
C ILE A 45 17.24 6.49 -16.17
N THR A 46 18.37 7.10 -15.80
CA THR A 46 19.68 6.43 -15.85
C THR A 46 19.71 5.25 -14.87
N PRO A 47 20.06 4.03 -15.32
CA PRO A 47 20.09 2.87 -14.44
C PRO A 47 21.14 3.04 -13.35
N LYS A 48 20.67 3.26 -12.13
CA LYS A 48 21.44 3.07 -10.88
C LYS A 48 21.05 1.73 -10.28
N SER A 49 21.83 1.17 -9.37
CA SER A 49 21.39 -0.06 -8.70
C SER A 49 20.16 0.23 -7.84
N ILE A 50 19.39 -0.82 -7.51
CA ILE A 50 18.22 -0.65 -6.65
C ILE A 50 18.61 -0.16 -5.23
N GLU A 51 19.81 -0.53 -4.77
CA GLU A 51 20.36 -0.05 -3.51
C GLU A 51 20.64 1.46 -3.57
N ASP A 52 21.32 1.95 -4.61
CA ASP A 52 21.61 3.38 -4.79
C ASP A 52 20.30 4.20 -4.85
N PHE A 53 19.26 3.68 -5.49
CA PHE A 53 17.96 4.33 -5.56
C PHE A 53 17.34 4.55 -4.17
N PHE A 54 17.44 3.55 -3.28
CA PHE A 54 16.94 3.68 -1.92
C PHE A 54 17.81 4.63 -1.08
N GLU A 55 19.13 4.56 -1.21
CA GLU A 55 20.06 5.45 -0.51
C GLU A 55 19.86 6.91 -0.93
N GLU A 56 19.76 7.19 -2.23
CA GLU A 56 19.52 8.55 -2.73
C GLU A 56 18.19 9.12 -2.25
N PHE A 57 17.12 8.32 -2.22
CA PHE A 57 15.85 8.76 -1.65
C PHE A 57 16.00 9.06 -0.16
N ALA A 58 16.68 8.19 0.59
CA ALA A 58 16.90 8.39 2.01
C ALA A 58 17.68 9.67 2.31
N ASP A 59 18.75 9.93 1.56
CA ASP A 59 19.59 11.11 1.70
C ASP A 59 18.85 12.40 1.32
N ASN A 60 18.12 12.39 0.18
CA ASN A 60 17.38 13.55 -0.31
C ASN A 60 16.30 14.02 0.67
N PHE A 61 15.62 13.08 1.34
CA PHE A 61 14.58 13.40 2.32
C PHE A 61 15.06 13.35 3.77
N GLY A 62 16.35 13.04 4.00
CA GLY A 62 16.95 12.92 5.32
C GLY A 62 16.22 11.93 6.23
N ILE A 63 15.87 10.75 5.69
CA ILE A 63 15.12 9.71 6.40
C ILE A 63 16.00 8.48 6.65
N GLU A 64 15.54 7.62 7.56
CA GLU A 64 16.05 6.27 7.71
C GLU A 64 14.86 5.31 7.65
N TYR A 65 14.96 4.26 6.84
CA TYR A 65 13.88 3.30 6.65
C TYR A 65 13.56 2.57 7.97
N GLY A 66 12.27 2.35 8.25
CA GLY A 66 11.80 1.78 9.51
C GLY A 66 11.90 2.69 10.74
N ILE A 67 12.51 3.89 10.63
CA ILE A 67 12.57 4.86 11.73
C ILE A 67 11.53 5.96 11.53
N THR A 68 10.73 6.20 12.57
CA THR A 68 9.75 7.29 12.56
C THR A 68 10.45 8.63 12.78
N LYS A 69 10.33 9.52 11.79
CA LYS A 69 10.80 10.91 11.86
C LYS A 69 9.66 11.83 11.44
N ASP A 70 9.39 12.87 12.24
CA ASP A 70 8.31 13.84 11.98
C ASP A 70 6.93 13.20 11.72
N GLY A 71 6.64 12.10 12.42
CA GLY A 71 5.39 11.35 12.29
C GLY A 71 5.24 10.56 10.98
N LYS A 72 6.32 10.44 10.18
CA LYS A 72 6.38 9.61 8.97
C LYS A 72 7.35 8.46 9.19
N THR A 73 7.02 7.29 8.65
CA THR A 73 7.95 6.15 8.56
C THR A 73 7.93 5.64 7.14
N PHE A 74 9.10 5.29 6.62
CA PHE A 74 9.27 4.83 5.25
C PHE A 74 9.71 3.38 5.22
N TYR A 75 9.23 2.66 4.21
CA TYR A 75 9.54 1.25 3.98
C TYR A 75 9.88 1.05 2.52
N THR A 76 10.71 0.04 2.26
CA THR A 76 11.14 -0.36 0.92
C THR A 76 10.77 -1.80 0.66
N GLY A 77 10.55 -2.14 -0.60
CA GLY A 77 10.51 -3.52 -1.05
C GLY A 77 11.12 -3.63 -2.43
N LYS A 78 11.73 -4.77 -2.72
CA LYS A 78 12.33 -5.06 -4.02
C LYS A 78 12.06 -6.48 -4.47
N SER A 79 12.11 -6.69 -5.78
CA SER A 79 12.12 -8.03 -6.37
C SER A 79 12.85 -8.02 -7.70
N THR A 80 13.62 -9.08 -7.92
CA THR A 80 14.23 -9.37 -9.21
C THR A 80 13.19 -9.85 -10.21
N VAL A 81 13.36 -9.45 -11.46
CA VAL A 81 12.58 -9.85 -12.61
C VAL A 81 13.07 -11.22 -13.07
N ALA A 82 12.15 -12.16 -13.24
CA ALA A 82 12.49 -13.57 -13.48
C ALA A 82 13.08 -13.87 -14.87
N VAL A 83 12.99 -12.92 -15.81
CA VAL A 83 13.43 -13.06 -17.20
C VAL A 83 14.19 -11.81 -17.65
N ASN A 84 15.00 -11.95 -18.70
CA ASN A 84 15.69 -10.82 -19.32
C ASN A 84 14.77 -10.03 -20.27
N ASP A 85 15.26 -8.91 -20.76
CA ASP A 85 14.58 -7.96 -21.64
C ASP A 85 14.34 -8.45 -23.07
N THR A 86 14.87 -9.61 -23.44
CA THR A 86 14.62 -10.27 -24.73
C THR A 86 13.51 -11.33 -24.66
N ASP A 87 13.08 -11.70 -23.45
CA ASP A 87 12.00 -12.66 -23.26
C ASP A 87 10.65 -12.03 -23.65
N PRO A 88 9.81 -12.69 -24.49
CA PRO A 88 8.47 -12.20 -24.83
C PRO A 88 7.56 -11.86 -23.65
N GLN A 89 7.84 -12.42 -22.47
CA GLN A 89 7.10 -12.20 -21.23
C GLN A 89 7.71 -11.11 -20.34
N PHE A 90 8.73 -10.37 -20.80
CA PHE A 90 9.44 -9.39 -19.98
C PHE A 90 8.52 -8.33 -19.36
N ALA A 91 7.58 -7.78 -20.14
CA ALA A 91 6.64 -6.78 -19.64
C ALA A 91 5.74 -7.32 -18.51
N GLN A 92 5.32 -8.59 -18.62
CA GLN A 92 4.54 -9.29 -17.60
C GLN A 92 5.41 -9.64 -16.38
N ALA A 93 6.67 -10.04 -16.61
CA ALA A 93 7.61 -10.32 -15.54
C ALA A 93 7.94 -9.09 -14.70
N LEU A 94 8.05 -7.90 -15.32
CA LEU A 94 8.17 -6.62 -14.62
C LEU A 94 6.97 -6.35 -13.71
N GLN A 95 5.76 -6.57 -14.22
CA GLN A 95 4.54 -6.39 -13.44
C GLN A 95 4.45 -7.39 -12.26
N ASN A 96 4.88 -8.63 -12.47
CA ASN A 96 4.95 -9.64 -11.41
C ASN A 96 6.03 -9.27 -10.37
N ALA A 97 7.18 -8.78 -10.81
CA ALA A 97 8.24 -8.29 -9.92
C ALA A 97 7.77 -7.09 -9.11
N TYR A 98 7.01 -6.15 -9.69
CA TYR A 98 6.37 -5.07 -8.94
C TYR A 98 5.43 -5.60 -7.85
N GLN A 99 4.54 -6.56 -8.18
CA GLN A 99 3.63 -7.16 -7.19
C GLN A 99 4.40 -7.83 -6.04
N LYS A 100 5.48 -8.54 -6.35
CA LYS A 100 6.35 -9.18 -5.36
C LYS A 100 7.12 -8.14 -4.52
N ALA A 101 7.60 -7.07 -5.13
CA ALA A 101 8.26 -5.97 -4.43
C ALA A 101 7.30 -5.27 -3.46
N MET A 102 6.04 -5.05 -3.86
CA MET A 102 5.00 -4.51 -2.98
C MET A 102 4.65 -5.46 -1.83
N LEU A 103 4.57 -6.76 -2.10
CA LEU A 103 4.35 -7.77 -1.07
C LEU A 103 5.50 -7.81 -0.04
N ASN A 104 6.75 -7.73 -0.52
CA ASN A 104 7.93 -7.64 0.34
C ASN A 104 7.92 -6.35 1.20
N LEU A 105 7.55 -5.21 0.60
CA LEU A 105 7.38 -3.94 1.33
C LEU A 105 6.33 -4.05 2.44
N GLN A 106 5.19 -4.68 2.14
CA GLN A 106 4.13 -4.90 3.13
C GLN A 106 4.61 -5.83 4.23
N SER A 107 5.35 -6.90 3.89
CA SER A 107 5.95 -7.82 4.87
C SER A 107 6.84 -7.09 5.86
N GLU A 108 7.75 -6.24 5.36
CA GLU A 108 8.63 -5.41 6.20
C GLU A 108 7.82 -4.48 7.13
N PHE A 109 6.82 -3.78 6.59
CA PHE A 109 5.91 -2.94 7.38
C PHE A 109 5.21 -3.74 8.49
N ILE A 110 4.65 -4.90 8.16
CA ILE A 110 3.92 -5.75 9.11
C ILE A 110 4.84 -6.24 10.22
N ARG A 111 6.07 -6.63 9.89
CA ARG A 111 7.06 -7.11 10.88
C ARG A 111 7.43 -6.01 11.86
N ASP A 112 7.69 -4.79 11.38
CA ASP A 112 7.97 -3.64 12.25
C ASP A 112 6.78 -3.32 13.16
N VAL A 113 5.57 -3.21 12.61
CA VAL A 113 4.36 -2.90 13.39
C VAL A 113 4.06 -4.01 14.41
N PHE A 114 4.19 -5.28 14.01
CA PHE A 114 4.06 -6.42 14.91
C PHE A 114 5.04 -6.29 16.09
N GLY A 115 6.31 -6.02 15.80
CA GLY A 115 7.35 -5.85 16.81
C GLY A 115 7.03 -4.74 17.81
N ARG A 116 6.54 -3.59 17.33
CA ARG A 116 6.14 -2.45 18.18
C ARG A 116 4.94 -2.77 19.05
N ILE A 117 3.88 -3.35 18.49
CA ILE A 117 2.67 -3.72 19.24
C ILE A 117 3.02 -4.76 20.30
N ALA A 118 3.77 -5.79 19.92
CA ALA A 118 4.14 -6.87 20.81
C ALA A 118 5.01 -6.38 21.97
N THR A 119 6.02 -5.56 21.68
CA THR A 119 6.89 -4.94 22.68
C THR A 119 6.08 -4.12 23.69
N SER A 120 5.18 -3.26 23.22
CA SER A 120 4.33 -2.44 24.10
C SER A 120 3.42 -3.31 24.98
N ARG A 121 2.84 -4.39 24.44
CA ARG A 121 2.00 -5.32 25.21
C ARG A 121 2.79 -6.06 26.29
N ILE A 122 3.95 -6.61 25.94
CA ILE A 122 4.82 -7.33 26.90
C ILE A 122 5.23 -6.40 28.05
N GLN A 123 5.67 -5.18 27.73
CA GLN A 123 5.99 -4.18 28.76
C GLN A 123 4.80 -3.90 29.68
N ASN A 124 3.58 -3.81 29.14
CA ASN A 124 2.37 -3.62 29.96
C ASN A 124 2.06 -4.83 30.85
N TYR A 125 2.34 -6.05 30.39
CA TYR A 125 2.15 -7.27 31.19
C TYR A 125 3.18 -7.35 32.33
N GLU A 126 4.41 -6.93 32.06
CA GLU A 126 5.51 -6.93 33.03
C GLU A 126 5.47 -5.75 34.03
N ALA A 127 4.78 -4.65 33.70
CA ALA A 127 4.64 -3.44 34.52
C ALA A 127 3.78 -3.63 35.80
N ASP A 128 4.09 -4.64 36.60
CA ASP A 128 3.63 -4.83 37.97
C ASP A 128 4.80 -4.59 38.97
N ASN A 129 4.48 -3.97 40.11
CA ASN A 129 5.36 -3.20 41.01
C ASN A 129 6.39 -4.02 41.84
N SER A 130 7.18 -4.89 41.22
CA SER A 130 8.33 -5.53 41.90
C SER A 130 9.65 -4.79 41.62
N THR A 131 10.55 -4.75 42.60
CA THR A 131 11.78 -3.93 42.65
C THR A 131 12.83 -4.20 41.56
N ASN A 132 12.56 -5.11 40.62
CA ASN A 132 13.50 -5.55 39.59
C ASN A 132 13.24 -4.97 38.18
N ALA A 133 12.39 -3.95 38.06
CA ALA A 133 12.09 -3.27 36.79
C ALA A 133 13.30 -2.60 36.09
N LYS A 134 14.51 -2.67 36.67
CA LYS A 134 15.76 -2.08 36.14
C LYS A 134 16.72 -3.09 35.51
N GLU A 135 16.40 -4.39 35.47
CA GLU A 135 17.32 -5.45 34.97
C GLU A 135 16.98 -6.00 33.58
N PHE A 136 16.18 -5.29 32.77
CA PHE A 136 15.81 -5.81 31.45
C PHE A 136 16.38 -4.95 30.33
N ASP A 137 17.11 -5.64 29.44
CA ASP A 137 17.60 -5.10 28.18
C ASP A 137 16.46 -4.50 27.34
N GLU A 138 16.74 -3.41 26.64
CA GLU A 138 15.79 -2.85 25.67
C GLU A 138 15.35 -3.93 24.68
N LEU A 139 14.04 -4.11 24.54
CA LEU A 139 13.49 -5.01 23.53
C LEU A 139 13.97 -4.51 22.15
N PRO A 140 14.56 -5.39 21.34
CA PRO A 140 15.14 -4.98 20.08
C PRO A 140 14.05 -4.46 19.16
N LYS A 141 14.30 -3.31 18.54
CA LYS A 141 13.45 -2.77 17.47
C LYS A 141 13.57 -3.70 16.25
N GLY A 142 12.44 -4.10 15.66
CA GLY A 142 12.38 -4.87 14.39
C GLY A 142 12.24 -6.39 14.51
N ASP A 143 12.61 -7.07 13.40
CA ASP A 143 12.45 -8.45 12.91
C ASP A 143 12.54 -9.68 13.83
N LYS A 144 12.60 -9.52 15.14
CA LYS A 144 12.91 -10.57 16.10
C LYS A 144 11.65 -11.16 16.74
N VAL A 145 10.71 -11.62 15.91
CA VAL A 145 9.48 -12.30 16.34
C VAL A 145 9.80 -13.46 17.30
N ASP A 146 10.84 -14.24 17.02
CA ASP A 146 11.33 -15.30 17.91
C ASP A 146 11.70 -14.81 19.31
N GLN A 147 12.36 -13.65 19.42
CA GLN A 147 12.76 -13.11 20.72
C GLN A 147 11.55 -12.60 21.51
N ILE A 148 10.59 -11.99 20.82
CA ILE A 148 9.30 -11.59 21.38
C ILE A 148 8.56 -12.83 21.91
N LEU A 149 8.51 -13.91 21.13
CA LEU A 149 7.87 -15.17 21.54
C LEU A 149 8.58 -15.83 22.72
N ASN A 150 9.91 -15.81 22.75
CA ASN A 150 10.69 -16.32 23.88
C ASN A 150 10.46 -15.51 25.16
N LYS A 151 10.26 -14.20 25.05
CA LYS A 151 9.87 -13.37 26.20
C LYS A 151 8.44 -13.65 26.66
N LEU A 152 7.53 -13.88 25.72
CA LEU A 152 6.15 -14.24 26.04
C LEU A 152 6.05 -15.56 26.82
N THR A 153 6.90 -16.55 26.53
CA THR A 153 6.91 -17.84 27.26
C THR A 153 7.54 -17.74 28.66
N GLN A 154 8.29 -16.67 28.95
CA GLN A 154 8.82 -16.38 30.28
C GLN A 154 7.76 -15.83 31.25
N LEU A 155 6.62 -15.35 30.74
CA LEU A 155 5.52 -14.89 31.58
C LEU A 155 4.96 -16.06 32.40
N ALA A 156 4.81 -15.85 33.70
CA ALA A 156 4.32 -16.85 34.66
C ALA A 156 3.34 -16.24 35.66
N GLY A 157 2.59 -17.10 36.35
CA GLY A 157 1.67 -16.70 37.43
C GLY A 157 0.74 -15.54 37.05
N ALA A 158 0.79 -14.46 37.83
CA ALA A 158 -0.07 -13.30 37.66
C ALA A 158 0.15 -12.56 36.32
N GLN A 159 1.38 -12.53 35.78
CA GLN A 159 1.67 -11.90 34.49
C GLN A 159 1.05 -12.69 33.33
N LEU A 160 1.14 -14.02 33.39
CA LEU A 160 0.50 -14.93 32.44
C LEU A 160 -1.03 -14.80 32.48
N ASP A 161 -1.62 -14.74 33.68
CA ASP A 161 -3.05 -14.53 33.84
C ASP A 161 -3.51 -13.15 33.34
N LYS A 162 -2.72 -12.09 33.59
CA LYS A 162 -2.98 -10.74 33.08
C LYS A 162 -2.97 -10.71 31.55
N ALA A 163 -1.98 -11.34 30.93
CA ALA A 163 -1.86 -11.40 29.47
C ALA A 163 -3.01 -12.17 28.82
N LEU A 164 -3.42 -13.31 29.40
CA LEU A 164 -4.57 -14.08 28.91
C LEU A 164 -5.90 -13.31 29.06
N LYS A 165 -6.09 -12.62 30.18
CA LYS A 165 -7.28 -11.77 30.39
C LYS A 165 -7.35 -10.61 29.42
N ASP A 166 -6.22 -9.96 29.10
CA ASP A 166 -6.15 -8.91 28.07
C ASP A 166 -6.55 -9.43 26.68
N LEU A 167 -6.27 -10.71 26.40
CA LEU A 167 -6.70 -11.41 25.19
C LEU A 167 -8.15 -11.94 25.27
N GLY A 168 -8.88 -11.69 26.36
CA GLY A 168 -10.26 -12.12 26.55
C GLY A 168 -10.44 -13.59 26.96
N ILE A 169 -9.40 -14.23 27.50
CA ILE A 169 -9.40 -15.64 27.88
C ILE A 169 -9.52 -15.78 29.41
N ASP A 170 -10.50 -16.56 29.88
CA ASP A 170 -10.61 -16.92 31.29
C ASP A 170 -9.60 -18.01 31.67
N THR A 171 -8.96 -17.85 32.83
CA THR A 171 -7.80 -18.64 33.27
C THR A 171 -8.09 -19.57 34.44
N ASN A 172 -9.29 -19.50 35.03
CA ASN A 172 -9.64 -20.17 36.29
C ASN A 172 -9.62 -21.71 36.24
N SER A 173 -9.65 -22.32 35.04
CA SER A 173 -9.70 -23.79 34.84
C SER A 173 -8.58 -24.36 33.98
N LEU A 174 -7.59 -23.55 33.61
CA LEU A 174 -6.54 -23.94 32.67
C LEU A 174 -5.25 -24.37 33.40
N SER A 175 -4.63 -25.46 32.95
CA SER A 175 -3.27 -25.81 33.38
C SER A 175 -2.26 -24.77 32.90
N GLU A 176 -1.12 -24.65 33.57
CA GLU A 176 -0.10 -23.66 33.23
C GLU A 176 0.45 -23.85 31.81
N ASP A 177 0.67 -25.10 31.38
CA ASP A 177 1.09 -25.42 30.01
C ASP A 177 0.04 -25.03 28.97
N ARG A 178 -1.25 -25.23 29.29
CA ARG A 178 -2.34 -24.81 28.42
C ARG A 178 -2.43 -23.29 28.34
N LYS A 179 -2.24 -22.59 29.47
CA LYS A 179 -2.17 -21.12 29.54
C LYS A 179 -1.05 -20.59 28.64
N LYS A 180 0.17 -21.13 28.73
CA LYS A 180 1.32 -20.71 27.90
C LYS A 180 1.07 -20.95 26.40
N THR A 181 0.48 -22.10 26.06
CA THR A 181 0.13 -22.43 24.67
C THR A 181 -0.91 -21.47 24.10
N LEU A 182 -1.99 -21.22 24.84
CA LEU A 182 -3.06 -20.30 24.44
C LEU A 182 -2.57 -18.86 24.34
N LEU A 183 -1.72 -18.44 25.29
CA LEU A 183 -1.10 -17.13 25.26
C LEU A 183 -0.30 -16.96 23.96
N LYS A 184 0.57 -17.91 23.61
CA LYS A 184 1.37 -17.85 22.38
C LYS A 184 0.48 -17.74 21.13
N GLN A 185 -0.55 -18.58 21.05
CA GLN A 185 -1.48 -18.62 19.91
C GLN A 185 -2.26 -17.32 19.75
N GLU A 186 -2.95 -16.88 20.79
CA GLU A 186 -3.85 -15.72 20.70
C GLU A 186 -3.08 -14.40 20.70
N PHE A 187 -1.90 -14.34 21.33
CA PHE A 187 -1.00 -13.19 21.20
C PHE A 187 -0.52 -13.02 19.76
N LEU A 188 -0.03 -14.10 19.12
CA LEU A 188 0.40 -14.08 17.72
C LEU A 188 -0.74 -13.64 16.81
N ASN A 189 -1.87 -14.31 16.93
CA ASN A 189 -3.07 -14.05 16.15
C ASN A 189 -3.51 -12.58 16.27
N LYS A 190 -3.76 -12.10 17.50
CA LYS A 190 -4.26 -10.74 17.72
C LYS A 190 -3.26 -9.66 17.31
N THR A 191 -1.98 -9.88 17.59
CA THR A 191 -0.93 -8.90 17.24
C THR A 191 -0.73 -8.84 15.73
N MET A 192 -0.77 -9.99 15.03
CA MET A 192 -0.73 -10.05 13.56
C MET A 192 -1.96 -9.39 12.93
N THR A 193 -3.17 -9.69 13.43
CA THR A 193 -4.40 -9.04 12.94
C THR A 193 -4.33 -7.52 13.07
N ASN A 194 -3.83 -7.01 14.20
CA ASN A 194 -3.65 -5.57 14.40
C ASN A 194 -2.57 -4.98 13.48
N ALA A 195 -1.48 -5.70 13.24
CA ALA A 195 -0.44 -5.27 12.31
C ALA A 195 -0.98 -5.18 10.88
N ILE A 196 -1.74 -6.17 10.43
CA ILE A 196 -2.40 -6.18 9.11
C ILE A 196 -3.42 -5.05 8.99
N GLY A 197 -4.26 -4.85 9.99
CA GLY A 197 -5.17 -3.69 10.04
C GLY A 197 -4.43 -2.35 9.94
N SER A 198 -3.19 -2.30 10.44
CA SER A 198 -2.35 -1.09 10.37
C SER A 198 -1.83 -0.78 8.97
N MET A 199 -2.03 -1.62 7.95
CA MET A 199 -1.66 -1.32 6.55
C MET A 199 -2.45 -0.15 5.97
N SER A 200 -3.62 0.17 6.53
CA SER A 200 -4.39 1.35 6.16
C SER A 200 -3.52 2.60 6.18
N GLY A 201 -3.49 3.35 5.07
CA GLY A 201 -2.66 4.54 4.90
C GLY A 201 -1.21 4.29 4.49
N LEU A 202 -0.79 3.06 4.21
CA LEU A 202 0.52 2.77 3.62
C LEU A 202 0.46 3.11 2.13
N VAL A 203 1.24 4.11 1.72
CA VAL A 203 1.14 4.70 0.38
C VAL A 203 2.48 4.62 -0.34
N PRO A 204 2.57 3.90 -1.48
CA PRO A 204 3.73 3.99 -2.36
C PRO A 204 3.94 5.41 -2.87
N VAL A 205 5.17 5.90 -2.74
CA VAL A 205 5.59 7.24 -3.20
C VAL A 205 6.48 7.14 -4.43
N GLN A 206 7.29 6.09 -4.57
CA GLN A 206 8.12 5.88 -5.74
C GLN A 206 8.23 4.41 -6.11
N THR A 207 8.36 4.16 -7.42
CA THR A 207 8.81 2.90 -7.99
C THR A 207 9.91 3.16 -9.00
N ILE A 208 10.75 2.17 -9.21
CA ILE A 208 11.77 2.19 -10.25
C ILE A 208 11.98 0.78 -10.80
N VAL A 209 12.36 0.70 -12.07
CA VAL A 209 12.95 -0.49 -12.67
C VAL A 209 14.43 -0.18 -12.91
N THR A 210 15.31 -1.01 -12.36
CA THR A 210 16.76 -0.87 -12.53
C THR A 210 17.31 -2.10 -13.23
N GLN A 211 18.49 -1.96 -13.84
CA GLN A 211 19.20 -3.07 -14.46
C GLN A 211 20.63 -3.09 -13.95
N ARG A 212 21.10 -4.26 -13.51
CA ARG A 212 22.49 -4.49 -13.11
C ARG A 212 22.94 -5.83 -13.67
N ARG A 213 23.98 -5.80 -14.52
CA ARG A 213 24.60 -6.99 -15.12
C ARG A 213 23.60 -7.91 -15.85
N GLY A 214 22.61 -7.33 -16.53
CA GLY A 214 21.60 -8.08 -17.28
C GLY A 214 20.41 -8.57 -16.44
N GLU A 215 20.46 -8.43 -15.13
CA GLU A 215 19.33 -8.67 -14.24
C GLU A 215 18.56 -7.37 -14.01
N TYR A 216 17.24 -7.47 -14.05
CA TYR A 216 16.35 -6.34 -13.76
C TYR A 216 15.78 -6.50 -12.36
N ASP A 217 15.71 -5.39 -11.62
CA ASP A 217 15.11 -5.32 -10.30
C ASP A 217 14.03 -4.23 -10.30
N VAL A 218 12.90 -4.52 -9.65
CA VAL A 218 11.85 -3.54 -9.36
C VAL A 218 11.93 -3.18 -7.88
N GLY A 219 11.94 -1.88 -7.57
CA GLY A 219 11.89 -1.37 -6.20
C GLY A 219 10.71 -0.46 -5.98
N VAL A 220 10.23 -0.44 -4.74
CA VAL A 220 9.10 0.36 -4.28
C VAL A 220 9.48 1.02 -2.96
N ILE A 221 9.15 2.30 -2.81
CA ILE A 221 9.25 3.05 -1.57
C ILE A 221 7.84 3.46 -1.17
N ALA A 222 7.47 3.27 0.09
CA ALA A 222 6.19 3.70 0.64
C ALA A 222 6.36 4.45 1.95
N VAL A 223 5.36 5.28 2.26
CA VAL A 223 5.28 6.07 3.49
C VAL A 223 3.99 5.75 4.25
N ILE A 224 4.08 5.79 5.58
CA ILE A 224 2.95 5.75 6.50
C ILE A 224 3.03 6.92 7.47
N SER A 225 1.89 7.56 7.75
CA SER A 225 1.75 8.62 8.74
C SER A 225 0.30 8.73 9.22
N ASN A 226 0.06 9.49 10.28
CA ASN A 226 -1.32 9.81 10.70
C ASN A 226 -2.10 10.55 9.59
N LYS A 227 -1.42 11.36 8.77
CA LYS A 227 -2.02 12.10 7.65
C LYS A 227 -2.44 11.15 6.53
N THR A 228 -1.58 10.23 6.13
CA THR A 228 -1.92 9.24 5.07
C THR A 228 -3.03 8.30 5.54
N ARG A 229 -3.05 7.92 6.82
CA ARG A 229 -4.15 7.13 7.42
C ARG A 229 -5.48 7.88 7.41
N GLN A 230 -5.48 9.13 7.85
CA GLN A 230 -6.69 9.96 7.86
C GLN A 230 -7.23 10.13 6.43
N LEU A 231 -6.34 10.41 5.49
CA LEU A 231 -6.71 10.54 4.09
C LEU A 231 -7.32 9.26 3.51
N ALA A 232 -6.64 8.13 3.74
CA ALA A 232 -7.08 6.86 3.22
C ALA A 232 -8.43 6.43 3.82
N LYS A 233 -8.68 6.78 5.09
CA LYS A 233 -9.99 6.66 5.75
C LYS A 233 -11.05 7.55 5.12
N ASP A 234 -10.74 8.82 4.82
CA ASP A 234 -11.69 9.73 4.17
C ASP A 234 -12.08 9.25 2.78
N MET A 235 -11.10 8.80 1.97
CA MET A 235 -11.35 8.19 0.66
C MET A 235 -12.23 6.94 0.76
N ALA A 236 -11.89 6.04 1.68
CA ALA A 236 -12.69 4.84 1.96
C ALA A 236 -14.13 5.18 2.34
N LEU A 237 -14.33 6.22 3.16
CA LEU A 237 -15.66 6.66 3.60
C LEU A 237 -16.36 7.58 2.60
N ALA A 238 -15.77 7.84 1.42
CA ALA A 238 -16.26 8.83 0.47
C ALA A 238 -16.54 10.18 1.13
N ARG A 239 -15.54 10.71 1.84
CA ARG A 239 -15.58 12.01 2.53
C ARG A 239 -14.51 12.93 1.98
N GLN A 240 -14.81 14.22 1.99
CA GLN A 240 -13.82 15.24 1.69
C GLN A 240 -12.85 15.38 2.87
N SER A 241 -11.55 15.39 2.58
CA SER A 241 -10.51 15.59 3.58
C SER A 241 -10.28 17.06 3.91
N ALA A 242 -9.90 17.34 5.15
CA ALA A 242 -9.57 18.68 5.61
C ALA A 242 -8.14 19.06 5.21
N ILE A 243 -7.99 19.75 4.07
CA ILE A 243 -6.70 20.12 3.49
C ILE A 243 -6.62 21.64 3.35
N LYS A 244 -5.48 22.23 3.74
CA LYS A 244 -5.17 23.65 3.53
C LYS A 244 -3.93 23.77 2.65
N GLY A 245 -4.17 24.03 1.37
CA GLY A 245 -3.13 24.27 0.37
C GLY A 245 -3.57 23.81 -1.01
N LYS A 246 -2.67 23.91 -1.97
CA LYS A 246 -2.89 23.56 -3.37
C LYS A 246 -1.68 22.83 -3.93
N GLY A 247 -1.91 21.84 -4.78
CA GLY A 247 -0.89 21.23 -5.62
C GLY A 247 -0.84 21.87 -7.01
N LYS A 248 -0.47 21.07 -8.01
CA LYS A 248 -0.47 21.41 -9.43
C LYS A 248 -1.40 20.49 -10.22
N ALA A 249 -1.60 20.78 -11.51
CA ALA A 249 -2.46 19.97 -12.35
C ALA A 249 -1.99 18.51 -12.38
N ILE A 250 -2.93 17.57 -12.31
CA ILE A 250 -2.60 16.14 -12.18
C ILE A 250 -1.73 15.59 -13.33
N SER A 251 -1.84 16.19 -14.52
CA SER A 251 -1.04 15.85 -15.70
C SER A 251 0.44 16.23 -15.55
N GLU A 252 0.76 17.21 -14.71
CA GLU A 252 2.13 17.69 -14.49
C GLU A 252 2.94 16.76 -13.58
N TYR A 253 2.31 15.79 -12.92
CA TYR A 253 3.01 14.74 -12.17
C TYR A 253 3.44 13.56 -13.04
N LEU A 254 2.95 13.48 -14.27
CA LEU A 254 3.25 12.35 -15.15
C LEU A 254 4.66 12.48 -15.75
N PRO A 255 5.29 11.34 -16.09
CA PRO A 255 6.51 11.37 -16.91
C PRO A 255 6.32 12.22 -18.17
N LYS A 256 7.34 13.04 -18.48
CA LYS A 256 7.32 13.95 -19.62
C LYS A 256 7.48 13.22 -20.94
N ASP A 257 8.29 12.15 -20.92
CA ASP A 257 8.52 11.26 -22.05
C ASP A 257 7.81 9.90 -21.85
N THR A 258 7.49 9.24 -22.96
CA THR A 258 6.78 7.95 -22.92
C THR A 258 7.62 6.84 -22.27
N LYS A 259 8.95 6.90 -22.40
CA LYS A 259 9.86 5.89 -21.84
C LYS A 259 9.86 5.93 -20.31
N GLY A 260 9.70 7.10 -19.70
CA GLY A 260 9.58 7.26 -18.25
C GLY A 260 8.41 6.50 -17.63
N PHE A 261 7.34 6.22 -18.39
CA PHE A 261 6.22 5.39 -17.90
C PHE A 261 6.61 3.92 -17.68
N LEU A 262 7.70 3.43 -18.27
CA LEU A 262 8.19 2.07 -18.03
C LEU A 262 8.62 1.84 -16.58
N ASN A 263 8.87 2.91 -15.81
CA ASN A 263 9.30 2.84 -14.41
C ASN A 263 8.14 3.02 -13.42
N GLU A 264 6.95 3.37 -13.89
CA GLU A 264 5.84 3.76 -13.04
C GLU A 264 4.84 2.63 -12.88
N TYR A 265 4.75 2.08 -11.68
CA TYR A 265 3.83 1.01 -11.33
C TYR A 265 3.02 1.36 -10.08
N GLY A 266 1.79 0.86 -10.05
CA GLY A 266 0.92 0.97 -8.88
C GLY A 266 0.42 2.38 -8.63
N ILE A 267 0.08 2.66 -7.37
CA ILE A 267 -0.53 3.94 -7.01
C ILE A 267 0.48 4.99 -6.56
N ARG A 268 0.09 6.26 -6.64
CA ARG A 268 0.72 7.41 -6.00
C ARG A 268 -0.35 8.29 -5.38
N LEU A 269 -0.01 8.92 -4.27
CA LEU A 269 -0.81 9.99 -3.69
C LEU A 269 -0.22 11.34 -4.07
N VAL A 270 -1.01 12.17 -4.74
CA VAL A 270 -0.69 13.57 -5.05
C VAL A 270 -1.85 14.47 -4.66
N TYR A 271 -1.64 15.77 -4.69
CA TYR A 271 -2.69 16.78 -4.54
C TYR A 271 -2.82 17.59 -5.82
N ASP A 272 -4.05 17.84 -6.26
CA ASP A 272 -4.32 18.66 -7.44
C ASP A 272 -4.25 20.17 -7.15
N GLU A 273 -4.48 21.00 -8.16
CA GLU A 273 -4.52 22.47 -8.08
C GLU A 273 -5.56 23.04 -7.10
N ASN A 274 -6.56 22.24 -6.71
CA ASN A 274 -7.58 22.60 -5.74
C ASN A 274 -7.23 22.13 -4.32
N GLY A 275 -6.11 21.43 -4.15
CA GLY A 275 -5.72 20.79 -2.91
C GLY A 275 -6.48 19.51 -2.63
N ALA A 276 -7.22 18.97 -3.61
CA ALA A 276 -7.90 17.71 -3.44
C ALA A 276 -6.88 16.56 -3.55
N PRO A 277 -7.02 15.52 -2.71
CA PRO A 277 -6.12 14.38 -2.73
C PRO A 277 -6.52 13.43 -3.86
N ILE A 278 -5.56 13.05 -4.68
CA ILE A 278 -5.74 12.24 -5.88
C ILE A 278 -4.88 10.97 -5.75
N ILE A 279 -5.51 9.82 -6.00
CA ILE A 279 -4.77 8.58 -6.21
C ILE A 279 -4.54 8.43 -7.70
N LEU A 280 -3.29 8.63 -8.15
CA LEU A 280 -2.86 8.25 -9.49
C LEU A 280 -2.53 6.75 -9.46
N SER A 281 -2.80 6.04 -10.55
CA SER A 281 -2.51 4.62 -10.66
C SER A 281 -2.00 4.27 -12.05
N TYR A 282 -0.85 3.63 -12.08
CA TYR A 282 -0.14 3.21 -13.26
C TYR A 282 -0.31 1.70 -13.43
N GLY A 283 -0.95 1.31 -14.52
CA GLY A 283 -1.05 -0.08 -14.94
C GLY A 283 -0.33 -0.28 -16.25
N ASN A 284 0.51 -1.31 -16.29
CA ASN A 284 1.40 -1.61 -17.41
C ASN A 284 1.22 -3.06 -17.83
N TRP A 285 1.30 -3.29 -19.14
CA TRP A 285 1.35 -4.62 -19.71
C TRP A 285 2.18 -4.61 -20.99
N GLY A 286 2.35 -5.76 -21.62
CA GLY A 286 2.97 -5.82 -22.92
C GLY A 286 2.53 -7.01 -23.76
N TYR A 287 2.95 -6.99 -25.02
CA TYR A 287 2.73 -8.05 -25.98
C TYR A 287 3.87 -8.06 -26.99
N VAL A 288 4.00 -9.19 -27.71
CA VAL A 288 4.91 -9.28 -28.86
C VAL A 288 4.06 -9.24 -30.11
N ALA A 289 4.35 -8.28 -30.99
CA ALA A 289 3.67 -8.16 -32.26
C ALA A 289 4.00 -9.35 -33.18
N ASP A 290 2.99 -9.86 -33.88
CA ASP A 290 3.16 -10.86 -34.93
C ASP A 290 3.17 -10.14 -36.30
N PRO A 291 4.33 -9.94 -36.93
CA PRO A 291 4.43 -9.16 -38.17
C PRO A 291 3.72 -9.85 -39.34
N SER A 292 3.49 -11.17 -39.24
CA SER A 292 2.80 -11.95 -40.26
C SER A 292 1.28 -11.94 -40.10
N ASN A 293 0.75 -11.44 -38.98
CA ASN A 293 -0.66 -11.52 -38.65
C ASN A 293 -1.18 -10.27 -37.90
N ALA A 294 -1.51 -9.23 -38.67
CA ALA A 294 -2.06 -7.98 -38.13
C ALA A 294 -3.32 -8.18 -37.27
N LYS A 295 -4.21 -9.11 -37.66
CA LYS A 295 -5.44 -9.39 -36.89
C LYS A 295 -5.11 -9.91 -35.48
N LYS A 296 -4.16 -10.85 -35.39
CA LYS A 296 -3.70 -11.40 -34.11
C LYS A 296 -3.00 -10.32 -33.27
N THR A 297 -2.15 -9.51 -33.88
CA THR A 297 -1.47 -8.38 -33.22
C THR A 297 -2.47 -7.39 -32.60
N ASN A 298 -3.49 -6.97 -33.35
CA ASN A 298 -4.51 -6.06 -32.82
C ASN A 298 -5.27 -6.67 -31.63
N ILE A 299 -5.58 -7.97 -31.66
CA ILE A 299 -6.22 -8.66 -30.52
C ILE A 299 -5.30 -8.68 -29.29
N LEU A 300 -4.00 -8.91 -29.49
CA LEU A 300 -3.02 -8.90 -28.39
C LEU A 300 -2.87 -7.51 -27.80
N GLU A 301 -2.80 -6.49 -28.65
CA GLU A 301 -2.73 -5.08 -28.25
C GLU A 301 -3.97 -4.67 -27.44
N ASP A 302 -5.18 -4.96 -27.92
CA ASP A 302 -6.43 -4.63 -27.24
C ASP A 302 -6.51 -5.30 -25.85
N ARG A 303 -6.12 -6.58 -25.77
CA ARG A 303 -6.05 -7.32 -24.50
C ARG A 303 -5.03 -6.72 -23.56
N ALA A 304 -3.86 -6.34 -24.07
CA ALA A 304 -2.80 -5.74 -23.28
C ALA A 304 -3.24 -4.38 -22.71
N LYS A 305 -3.89 -3.54 -23.52
CA LYS A 305 -4.46 -2.25 -23.07
C LYS A 305 -5.55 -2.43 -22.01
N GLU A 306 -6.43 -3.41 -22.19
CA GLU A 306 -7.48 -3.71 -21.21
C GLU A 306 -6.91 -4.27 -19.90
N THR A 307 -5.87 -5.10 -20.00
CA THR A 307 -5.15 -5.63 -18.82
C THR A 307 -4.48 -4.49 -18.05
N ALA A 308 -3.79 -3.59 -18.74
CA ALA A 308 -3.16 -2.43 -18.14
C ALA A 308 -4.18 -1.52 -17.42
N LEU A 309 -5.34 -1.25 -18.05
CA LEU A 309 -6.45 -0.53 -17.41
C LEU A 309 -6.96 -1.25 -16.16
N THR A 310 -7.18 -2.56 -16.25
CA THR A 310 -7.66 -3.38 -15.15
C THR A 310 -6.68 -3.39 -13.99
N MET A 311 -5.37 -3.42 -14.26
CA MET A 311 -4.33 -3.37 -13.22
C MET A 311 -4.29 -2.03 -12.50
N ALA A 312 -4.42 -0.92 -13.24
CA ALA A 312 -4.49 0.40 -12.64
C ALA A 312 -5.74 0.56 -11.76
N ASP A 313 -6.90 0.09 -12.23
CA ASP A 313 -8.15 0.11 -11.46
C ASP A 313 -8.03 -0.78 -10.21
N ALA A 314 -7.50 -2.00 -10.35
CA ALA A 314 -7.31 -2.93 -9.25
C ALA A 314 -6.43 -2.35 -8.14
N ALA A 315 -5.35 -1.63 -8.47
CA ALA A 315 -4.46 -1.03 -7.48
C ALA A 315 -5.16 0.10 -6.68
N ILE A 316 -6.00 0.91 -7.32
CA ILE A 316 -6.84 1.92 -6.62
C ILE A 316 -7.82 1.22 -5.68
N ILE A 317 -8.47 0.17 -6.18
CA ILE A 317 -9.50 -0.55 -5.43
C ILE A 317 -8.90 -1.28 -4.23
N GLU A 318 -7.76 -1.92 -4.40
CA GLU A 318 -7.01 -2.57 -3.32
C GLU A 318 -6.65 -1.55 -2.24
N PHE A 319 -6.16 -0.36 -2.63
CA PHE A 319 -5.88 0.71 -1.67
C PHE A 319 -7.16 1.12 -0.92
N ILE A 320 -8.24 1.49 -1.60
CA ILE A 320 -9.47 1.95 -0.94
C ILE A 320 -10.05 0.87 -0.01
N ASN A 321 -10.07 -0.40 -0.45
CA ASN A 321 -10.67 -1.49 0.34
C ASN A 321 -9.81 -1.92 1.53
N THR A 322 -8.49 -1.86 1.42
CA THR A 322 -7.57 -2.05 2.57
C THR A 322 -7.85 -1.04 3.68
N ASN A 323 -8.47 0.10 3.36
CA ASN A 323 -8.87 1.12 4.33
C ASN A 323 -10.32 0.96 4.81
N LEU A 324 -11.20 0.34 4.02
CA LEU A 324 -12.59 0.02 4.42
C LEU A 324 -12.68 -1.15 5.40
N SER A 325 -11.77 -2.13 5.31
CA SER A 325 -11.70 -3.30 6.19
C SER A 325 -11.61 -2.92 7.69
N LEU A 326 -11.14 -1.72 8.01
CA LEU A 326 -11.11 -1.15 9.37
C LEU A 326 -12.49 -0.73 9.91
N LYS A 327 -13.50 -0.55 9.06
CA LYS A 327 -14.85 -0.15 9.50
C LYS A 327 -15.64 -1.34 10.05
N ASP A 328 -15.40 -2.52 9.49
CA ASP A 328 -16.03 -3.78 9.88
C ASP A 328 -15.04 -4.61 10.71
N GLU A 329 -14.46 -4.04 11.77
CA GLU A 329 -13.49 -4.70 12.66
C GLU A 329 -13.96 -6.08 13.14
N ARG A 330 -15.28 -6.30 13.27
CA ARG A 330 -15.85 -7.62 13.54
C ARG A 330 -15.72 -8.54 12.31
N THR A 331 -16.40 -8.25 11.21
CA THR A 331 -16.46 -9.16 10.05
C THR A 331 -15.11 -9.35 9.34
N THR A 332 -14.33 -8.28 9.22
CA THR A 332 -13.01 -8.33 8.57
C THR A 332 -11.92 -8.83 9.52
N GLY A 333 -12.01 -8.46 10.81
CA GLY A 333 -11.14 -9.02 11.84
C GLY A 333 -11.27 -10.53 11.93
N ASP A 334 -12.50 -11.05 11.95
CA ASP A 334 -12.78 -12.49 11.97
C ASP A 334 -12.23 -13.19 10.72
N THR A 335 -12.32 -12.56 9.55
CA THR A 335 -11.80 -13.12 8.30
C THR A 335 -10.27 -13.18 8.29
N TYR A 336 -9.59 -12.13 8.75
CA TYR A 336 -8.12 -12.12 8.83
C TYR A 336 -7.62 -13.08 9.90
N GLU A 337 -8.29 -13.11 11.04
CA GLU A 337 -8.04 -14.05 12.13
C GLU A 337 -8.13 -15.51 11.65
N GLU A 338 -9.13 -15.86 10.84
CA GLU A 338 -9.23 -17.20 10.24
C GLU A 338 -8.04 -17.50 9.32
N ILE A 339 -7.69 -16.58 8.40
CA ILE A 339 -6.54 -16.75 7.49
C ILE A 339 -5.23 -16.92 8.27
N ILE A 340 -5.05 -16.12 9.33
CA ILE A 340 -3.88 -16.16 10.20
C ILE A 340 -3.83 -17.49 10.95
N LYS A 341 -4.91 -17.91 11.60
CA LYS A 341 -4.99 -19.19 12.34
C LYS A 341 -4.71 -20.40 11.45
N GLN A 342 -5.18 -20.38 10.19
CA GLN A 342 -4.92 -21.44 9.22
C GLN A 342 -3.47 -21.43 8.70
N SER A 343 -2.75 -20.30 8.80
CA SER A 343 -1.42 -20.13 8.23
C SER A 343 -0.29 -20.16 9.26
N ILE A 344 -0.60 -19.99 10.55
CA ILE A 344 0.40 -20.09 11.62
C ILE A 344 0.51 -21.54 12.11
N ASN A 345 1.66 -22.15 11.88
CA ASN A 345 2.09 -23.32 12.64
C ASN A 345 2.97 -22.87 13.82
N VAL A 346 2.48 -23.05 15.04
CA VAL A 346 3.11 -22.52 16.26
C VAL A 346 4.39 -23.27 16.65
N ASN A 347 4.67 -24.41 16.00
CA ASN A 347 5.83 -25.26 16.25
C ASN A 347 7.03 -24.95 15.34
N ASP A 348 6.87 -24.13 14.30
CA ASP A 348 7.95 -23.79 13.38
C ASP A 348 8.80 -22.63 13.94
N SER A 349 10.09 -22.90 14.11
CA SER A 349 11.01 -22.11 14.95
C SER A 349 12.14 -21.45 14.15
N SER A 350 12.11 -21.51 12.81
CA SER A 350 13.09 -20.82 11.98
C SER A 350 12.58 -19.46 11.50
N THR A 351 13.45 -18.45 11.54
CA THR A 351 13.14 -17.06 11.13
C THR A 351 12.77 -16.94 9.64
N GLN A 352 13.29 -17.83 8.79
CA GLN A 352 12.94 -17.89 7.36
C GLN A 352 11.51 -18.38 7.13
N GLU A 353 11.07 -19.43 7.83
CA GLU A 353 9.69 -19.93 7.75
C GLU A 353 8.71 -18.89 8.26
N GLN A 354 9.04 -18.13 9.31
CA GLN A 354 8.20 -17.04 9.80
C GLN A 354 8.02 -15.91 8.78
N THR A 355 9.09 -15.53 8.08
CA THR A 355 9.04 -14.49 7.04
C THR A 355 8.18 -14.95 5.85
N GLN A 356 8.32 -16.21 5.45
CA GLN A 356 7.47 -16.80 4.42
C GLN A 356 6.01 -16.91 4.88
N ASN A 357 5.75 -17.27 6.14
CA ASN A 357 4.40 -17.35 6.69
C ASN A 357 3.71 -15.98 6.69
N ILE A 358 4.40 -14.91 7.11
CA ILE A 358 3.86 -13.54 7.05
C ILE A 358 3.54 -13.14 5.61
N THR A 359 4.47 -13.38 4.69
CA THR A 359 4.30 -13.10 3.27
C THR A 359 3.07 -13.83 2.69
N ASN A 360 2.90 -15.11 3.03
CA ASN A 360 1.75 -15.92 2.61
C ASN A 360 0.43 -15.42 3.22
N ILE A 361 0.43 -15.00 4.48
CA ILE A 361 -0.75 -14.40 5.13
C ILE A 361 -1.15 -13.13 4.39
N ILE A 362 -0.19 -12.23 4.11
CA ILE A 362 -0.45 -10.97 3.41
C ILE A 362 -0.98 -11.25 2.01
N ASP A 363 -0.42 -12.21 1.28
CA ASP A 363 -0.89 -12.56 -0.06
C ASP A 363 -2.34 -13.10 -0.06
N LYS A 364 -2.69 -13.96 0.90
CA LYS A 364 -4.07 -14.44 1.09
C LYS A 364 -5.03 -13.30 1.46
N VAL A 365 -4.60 -12.38 2.33
CA VAL A 365 -5.39 -11.19 2.71
C VAL A 365 -5.61 -10.28 1.50
N ASN A 366 -4.57 -9.95 0.74
CA ASN A 366 -4.66 -9.14 -0.47
C ASN A 366 -5.55 -9.81 -1.52
N SER A 367 -5.44 -11.12 -1.70
CA SER A 367 -6.30 -11.90 -2.60
C SER A 367 -7.77 -11.82 -2.18
N LYS A 368 -8.06 -11.88 -0.87
CA LYS A 368 -9.41 -11.70 -0.34
C LYS A 368 -9.94 -10.28 -0.59
N ILE A 369 -9.11 -9.25 -0.35
CA ILE A 369 -9.45 -7.84 -0.62
C ILE A 369 -9.78 -7.64 -2.10
N LYS A 370 -8.98 -8.21 -3.00
CA LYS A 370 -9.19 -8.19 -4.46
C LYS A 370 -10.45 -8.95 -4.87
N ALA A 371 -10.85 -10.00 -4.15
CA ALA A 371 -12.10 -10.72 -4.41
C ALA A 371 -13.34 -9.94 -3.93
N SER A 372 -13.27 -9.29 -2.76
CA SER A 372 -14.37 -8.46 -2.22
C SER A 372 -14.54 -7.14 -2.98
N ALA A 373 -13.52 -6.72 -3.72
CA ALA A 373 -13.44 -5.51 -4.53
C ALA A 373 -14.38 -5.45 -5.75
N SER A 374 -15.18 -6.47 -6.01
CA SER A 374 -16.09 -6.54 -7.16
C SER A 374 -17.21 -5.48 -7.18
N GLY A 375 -17.34 -4.65 -6.12
CA GLY A 375 -18.14 -3.44 -6.14
C GLY A 375 -17.47 -2.35 -6.97
N LYS A 376 -18.10 -1.92 -8.08
CA LYS A 376 -17.62 -0.83 -8.95
C LYS A 376 -17.27 0.42 -8.13
N ILE A 377 -15.98 0.63 -7.83
CA ILE A 377 -15.53 1.91 -7.29
C ILE A 377 -15.81 2.96 -8.35
N ARG A 378 -16.73 3.87 -8.02
CA ARG A 378 -17.07 5.02 -8.84
C ARG A 378 -16.01 6.11 -8.62
N GLY A 379 -15.87 7.00 -9.59
CA GLY A 379 -14.93 8.11 -9.50
C GLY A 379 -13.51 7.80 -10.01
N ILE A 380 -13.28 6.63 -10.60
CA ILE A 380 -12.05 6.34 -11.35
C ILE A 380 -12.21 6.84 -12.80
N ARG A 381 -11.21 7.59 -13.28
CA ARG A 381 -11.16 8.14 -14.65
C ARG A 381 -9.84 7.80 -15.32
N THR A 382 -9.80 7.78 -16.65
CA THR A 382 -8.54 7.70 -17.41
C THR A 382 -7.94 9.08 -17.56
N LEU A 383 -6.70 9.24 -17.13
CA LEU A 383 -5.90 10.44 -17.37
C LEU A 383 -5.08 10.30 -18.66
N LYS A 384 -4.44 9.15 -18.87
CA LYS A 384 -3.58 8.91 -20.03
C LYS A 384 -3.60 7.44 -20.45
N LYS A 385 -3.44 7.20 -21.75
CA LYS A 385 -3.05 5.89 -22.31
C LYS A 385 -1.74 6.10 -23.07
N TRP A 386 -0.87 5.11 -23.04
CA TRP A 386 0.43 5.20 -23.71
C TRP A 386 0.85 3.84 -24.26
N SER A 387 1.77 3.88 -25.21
CA SER A 387 2.40 2.70 -25.82
C SER A 387 3.86 3.01 -26.12
N TYR A 388 4.74 2.03 -25.98
CA TYR A 388 6.18 2.15 -26.23
C TYR A 388 6.74 0.83 -26.73
N THR A 389 7.44 0.87 -27.86
CA THR A 389 8.17 -0.30 -28.39
C THR A 389 9.59 -0.28 -27.84
N SER A 390 9.98 -1.34 -27.13
CA SER A 390 11.37 -1.53 -26.70
C SER A 390 12.29 -1.86 -27.87
N GLU A 391 13.60 -1.67 -27.68
CA GLU A 391 14.61 -1.98 -28.71
C GLU A 391 14.59 -3.46 -29.12
N ASN A 392 14.15 -4.35 -28.21
CA ASN A 392 14.01 -5.78 -28.44
C ASN A 392 12.68 -6.18 -29.12
N GLY A 393 11.86 -5.21 -29.53
CA GLY A 393 10.60 -5.45 -30.26
C GLY A 393 9.41 -5.86 -29.38
N ILE A 394 9.55 -5.78 -28.05
CA ILE A 394 8.44 -5.97 -27.11
C ILE A 394 7.65 -4.66 -27.03
N GLU A 395 6.35 -4.75 -27.26
CA GLU A 395 5.42 -3.63 -27.15
C GLU A 395 4.93 -3.50 -25.71
N HIS A 396 5.15 -2.35 -25.11
CA HIS A 396 4.63 -1.97 -23.81
C HIS A 396 3.42 -1.07 -24.01
N VAL A 397 2.37 -1.31 -23.24
CA VAL A 397 1.18 -0.45 -23.20
C VAL A 397 0.84 -0.17 -21.75
N GLY A 398 0.32 1.02 -21.50
CA GLY A 398 -0.11 1.37 -20.17
C GLY A 398 -1.25 2.36 -20.13
N ALA A 399 -1.84 2.45 -18.95
CA ALA A 399 -2.88 3.40 -18.64
C ALA A 399 -2.59 4.06 -17.30
N VAL A 400 -2.80 5.38 -17.25
CA VAL A 400 -2.84 6.14 -16.03
C VAL A 400 -4.29 6.40 -15.68
N ARG A 401 -4.70 5.86 -14.55
CA ARG A 401 -6.03 6.02 -13.97
C ARG A 401 -5.92 6.90 -12.74
N PHE A 402 -6.98 7.61 -12.41
CA PHE A 402 -7.00 8.39 -11.18
C PHE A 402 -8.36 8.36 -10.50
N TYR A 403 -8.32 8.38 -9.17
CA TYR A 403 -9.48 8.48 -8.31
C TYR A 403 -9.46 9.80 -7.54
N SER A 404 -10.62 10.44 -7.45
CA SER A 404 -10.84 11.61 -6.60
C SER A 404 -12.25 11.57 -6.00
N TYR A 405 -12.41 12.23 -4.84
CA TYR A 405 -13.72 12.42 -4.22
C TYR A 405 -14.68 13.17 -5.16
N GLU A 406 -14.19 14.19 -5.86
CA GLU A 406 -14.97 14.97 -6.82
C GLU A 406 -15.51 14.10 -7.96
N ASN A 407 -14.68 13.25 -8.57
CA ASN A 407 -15.12 12.34 -9.60
C ASN A 407 -16.21 11.38 -9.10
N LEU A 408 -16.10 10.94 -7.85
CA LEU A 408 -17.11 10.11 -7.20
C LEU A 408 -18.42 10.90 -7.00
N ALA A 409 -18.34 12.13 -6.49
CA ALA A 409 -19.48 13.02 -6.30
C ALA A 409 -20.21 13.29 -7.62
N ASN A 410 -19.49 13.71 -8.66
CA ASN A 410 -20.01 13.98 -10.00
C ASN A 410 -20.67 12.74 -10.61
N THR A 411 -20.07 11.56 -10.42
CA THR A 411 -20.66 10.29 -10.89
C THR A 411 -21.97 9.98 -10.16
N ASN A 412 -22.02 10.20 -8.83
CA ASN A 412 -23.23 9.95 -8.07
C ASN A 412 -24.35 10.93 -8.42
N GLU A 413 -24.01 12.20 -8.66
CA GLU A 413 -24.98 13.21 -9.12
C GLU A 413 -25.57 12.83 -10.48
N ALA A 414 -24.74 12.52 -11.48
CA ALA A 414 -25.18 12.11 -12.81
C ALA A 414 -26.08 10.86 -12.81
N LEU A 415 -25.84 9.92 -11.89
CA LEU A 415 -26.67 8.72 -11.74
C LEU A 415 -28.01 9.00 -11.02
N ASN A 416 -28.06 10.02 -10.17
CA ASN A 416 -29.25 10.41 -9.42
C ASN A 416 -30.15 11.39 -10.20
N SER A 417 -29.58 12.15 -11.15
CA SER A 417 -30.36 12.96 -12.09
C SER A 417 -31.10 12.03 -13.07
N LYS A 418 -32.42 11.95 -12.97
CA LYS A 418 -33.26 11.25 -13.96
C LYS A 418 -33.05 11.87 -15.34
N SER A 419 -32.37 11.15 -16.22
CA SER A 419 -32.16 11.54 -17.61
C SER A 419 -33.48 11.59 -18.39
N ASN A 420 -33.97 12.79 -18.72
CA ASN A 420 -34.91 13.00 -19.83
C ASN A 420 -34.12 12.88 -21.14
N ALA A 421 -33.97 11.66 -21.66
CA ALA A 421 -33.33 11.42 -22.94
C ALA A 421 -34.36 11.53 -24.09
N THR A 422 -34.26 12.59 -24.87
CA THR A 422 -34.95 12.73 -26.17
C THR A 422 -34.33 11.76 -27.17
N LYS A 423 -35.15 10.88 -27.76
CA LYS A 423 -34.74 9.93 -28.80
C LYS A 423 -34.46 10.67 -30.11
N ASN A 424 -33.28 10.51 -30.68
CA ASN A 424 -33.02 10.78 -32.10
C ASN A 424 -32.61 9.49 -32.82
N GLU A 425 -33.22 9.27 -33.98
CA GLU A 425 -33.11 8.06 -34.80
C GLU A 425 -31.79 7.98 -35.57
N ALA A 426 -31.22 6.77 -35.63
CA ALA A 426 -29.96 6.49 -36.31
C ALA A 426 -30.17 6.03 -37.76
N LYS A 427 -29.43 6.63 -38.71
CA LYS A 427 -29.21 6.08 -40.06
C LYS A 427 -27.82 5.42 -40.14
N LYS A 428 -27.79 4.20 -40.71
CA LYS A 428 -26.58 3.39 -40.94
C LYS A 428 -25.74 3.92 -42.11
N SER A 429 -24.42 3.87 -41.98
CA SER A 429 -23.50 3.80 -43.14
C SER A 429 -22.15 3.20 -42.74
N SER A 430 -21.58 2.44 -43.68
CA SER A 430 -20.39 1.59 -43.60
C SER A 430 -19.05 2.34 -43.62
N SER A 431 -18.00 1.60 -43.21
CA SER A 431 -16.62 2.01 -42.93
C SER A 431 -15.93 2.90 -43.97
N ILE A 432 -15.70 4.16 -43.59
CA ILE A 432 -14.59 5.03 -43.98
C ILE A 432 -14.35 5.94 -42.76
N GLN A 433 -13.09 6.21 -42.38
CA GLN A 433 -12.76 7.13 -41.28
C GLN A 433 -13.41 8.51 -41.57
N ARG A 434 -14.49 8.81 -40.85
CA ARG A 434 -15.22 10.08 -40.93
C ARG A 434 -15.41 10.57 -39.50
N SER A 435 -14.96 11.78 -39.20
CA SER A 435 -15.33 12.46 -37.98
C SER A 435 -16.84 12.70 -37.98
N SER A 436 -17.50 12.47 -36.85
CA SER A 436 -18.89 12.91 -36.65
C SER A 436 -18.98 14.43 -36.78
N ASN A 437 -20.03 14.94 -37.42
CA ASN A 437 -20.36 16.35 -37.33
C ASN A 437 -20.62 16.71 -35.86
N VAL A 438 -20.08 17.84 -35.41
CA VAL A 438 -20.38 18.36 -34.07
C VAL A 438 -21.81 18.90 -34.11
N VAL A 439 -22.73 18.20 -33.46
CA VAL A 439 -24.16 18.59 -33.39
C VAL A 439 -24.48 19.37 -32.12
N ASN A 440 -23.70 19.16 -31.05
CA ASN A 440 -23.85 19.82 -29.76
C ASN A 440 -22.54 20.54 -29.42
N SER A 441 -22.66 21.69 -28.77
CA SER A 441 -21.59 22.47 -28.17
C SER A 441 -21.36 22.08 -26.71
N MET A 442 -20.29 22.60 -26.10
CA MET A 442 -20.03 22.37 -24.67
C MET A 442 -21.11 22.98 -23.77
N ASP A 443 -21.78 24.04 -24.23
CA ASP A 443 -22.82 24.76 -23.49
C ASP A 443 -24.17 24.00 -23.46
N ASP A 444 -24.31 22.93 -24.26
CA ASP A 444 -25.53 22.12 -24.33
C ASP A 444 -25.59 21.01 -23.26
N PHE A 445 -24.55 20.88 -22.41
CA PHE A 445 -24.39 19.87 -21.37
C PHE A 445 -24.08 20.51 -20.02
#